data_AF-A0A350X419-F1
#
_entry.id   AF-A0A350X419-F1
#
_cell.length_a   1.000
_cell.length_b   1.000
_cell.length_c   1.000
_cell.angle_alpha   90.00
_cell.angle_beta   90.00
_cell.angle_gamma   90.00
#
_symmetry.space_group_name_H-M   'P 1'
#
loop_
_entity.id
_entity.type
_entity.pdbx_description
1 polymer ?
#
loop_
_entity_poly.entity_id
_entity_poly.type
_entity_poly.pdbx_seq_one_letter_code
_entity_poly.pdbx_strand_id
1 'polypeptide(L)'
;MFDNIFGKFSKDVNVNQDEIFNIADKASNMDLKNEKQVRALISSVSAMVGKKIDPKVEDQLTQMILNGEVPTDMSELLKMMM
;
A
#
# COMPACT_ATOMS: atom_id res chain seq x y z
N MET A 1 -16.43 8.98 5.81
CA MET A 1 -15.79 7.88 6.57
C MET A 1 -14.35 7.61 6.10
N PHE A 2 -14.03 7.76 4.81
CA PHE A 2 -12.66 7.58 4.29
C PHE A 2 -11.68 8.72 4.64
N ASP A 3 -12.15 9.96 4.82
CA ASP A 3 -11.29 11.12 5.12
C ASP A 3 -10.44 10.97 6.39
N ASN A 4 -10.92 10.21 7.37
CA ASN A 4 -10.19 10.01 8.63
C ASN A 4 -9.03 9.02 8.52
N ILE A 5 -9.09 8.05 7.60
CA ILE A 5 -8.00 7.07 7.41
C ILE A 5 -6.89 7.73 6.58
N PHE A 6 -7.27 8.38 5.48
CA PHE A 6 -6.33 9.13 4.64
C PHE A 6 -5.71 10.31 5.40
N GLY A 7 -6.50 11.09 6.14
CA GLY A 7 -6.00 12.22 6.92
C GLY A 7 -5.00 11.84 8.00
N LYS A 8 -5.21 10.72 8.70
CA LYS A 8 -4.25 10.21 9.70
C LYS A 8 -2.99 9.67 9.04
N PHE A 9 -3.15 8.84 8.01
CA PHE A 9 -2.02 8.26 7.29
C PHE A 9 -1.15 9.33 6.60
N SER A 10 -1.75 10.30 5.91
CA SER A 10 -1.03 11.43 5.31
C SER A 10 -0.21 12.22 6.34
N LYS A 11 -0.75 12.39 7.56
CA LYS A 11 -0.08 13.12 8.62
C LYS A 11 1.08 12.35 9.23
N ASP A 12 0.92 11.04 9.43
CA ASP A 12 1.93 10.17 10.03
C ASP A 12 3.06 9.83 9.05
N VAL A 13 2.75 9.78 7.75
CA VAL A 13 3.68 9.34 6.69
C VAL A 13 4.16 10.51 5.81
N ASN A 14 3.73 11.75 6.11
CA ASN A 14 4.09 12.98 5.39
C ASN A 14 3.90 12.87 3.86
N VAL A 15 2.81 12.23 3.44
CA VAL A 15 2.45 12.02 2.03
C VAL A 15 1.25 12.87 1.66
N ASN A 16 1.27 13.41 0.44
CA ASN A 16 0.16 14.22 -0.07
C ASN A 16 -1.06 13.34 -0.36
N GLN A 17 -2.25 13.84 -0.03
CA GLN A 17 -3.52 13.13 -0.26
C GLN A 17 -3.72 12.82 -1.74
N ASP A 18 -3.38 13.78 -2.62
CA ASP A 18 -3.50 13.62 -4.08
C ASP A 18 -2.69 12.43 -4.61
N GLU A 19 -1.50 12.21 -4.05
CA GLU A 19 -0.63 11.11 -4.42
C GLU A 19 -1.22 9.76 -4.00
N ILE A 20 -1.78 9.70 -2.79
CA ILE A 20 -2.47 8.50 -2.29
C ILE A 20 -3.69 8.19 -3.16
N PHE A 21 -4.48 9.19 -3.55
CA PHE A 21 -5.61 9.01 -4.46
C PHE A 21 -5.17 8.50 -5.83
N ASN A 22 -4.10 9.03 -6.40
CA ASN A 22 -3.56 8.57 -7.68
C ASN A 22 -3.11 7.10 -7.63
N ILE A 23 -2.52 6.67 -6.52
CA ILE A 23 -2.18 5.25 -6.31
C ILE A 23 -3.44 4.40 -6.19
N ALA A 24 -4.44 4.84 -5.41
CA ALA A 24 -5.68 4.11 -5.24
C ALA A 24 -6.45 3.94 -6.57
N ASP A 25 -6.47 4.97 -7.40
CA ASP A 25 -7.07 4.92 -8.74
C ASP A 25 -6.32 3.95 -9.67
N LYS A 26 -4.98 3.99 -9.67
CA LYS A 26 -4.16 3.02 -10.41
C LYS A 26 -4.41 1.59 -9.93
N ALA A 27 -4.47 1.36 -8.62
CA ALA A 27 -4.71 0.05 -8.03
C ALA A 27 -6.11 -0.48 -8.39
N SER A 28 -7.12 0.39 -8.44
CA SER A 28 -8.49 0.02 -8.81
C SER A 28 -8.61 -0.44 -10.26
N ASN A 29 -7.76 0.09 -11.14
CA ASN A 29 -7.68 -0.30 -12.55
C ASN A 29 -6.68 -1.45 -12.84
N MET A 30 -5.97 -1.92 -11.81
CA MET A 30 -4.89 -2.90 -11.92
C MET A 30 -5.38 -4.33 -11.66
N ASP A 31 -4.78 -5.31 -12.33
CA ASP A 31 -5.05 -6.73 -12.02
C ASP A 31 -4.24 -7.16 -10.78
N LEU A 32 -4.89 -7.14 -9.62
CA LEU A 32 -4.33 -7.57 -8.34
C LEU A 32 -4.06 -9.08 -8.26
N LYS A 33 -4.36 -9.86 -9.30
CA LYS A 33 -3.96 -11.27 -9.43
C LYS A 33 -2.62 -11.44 -10.14
N ASN A 34 -2.05 -10.36 -10.66
CA ASN A 34 -0.77 -10.40 -11.36
C ASN A 34 0.36 -9.91 -10.45
N GLU A 35 1.26 -10.83 -10.08
CA GLU A 35 2.41 -10.55 -9.19
C GLU A 35 3.23 -9.34 -9.64
N LYS A 36 3.47 -9.19 -10.95
CA LYS A 36 4.27 -8.07 -11.47
C LYS A 36 3.58 -6.74 -11.26
N GLN A 37 2.26 -6.70 -11.42
CA GLN A 37 1.48 -5.48 -11.23
C GLN A 37 1.40 -5.13 -9.73
N VAL A 38 1.14 -6.11 -8.88
CA VAL A 38 1.13 -5.95 -7.42
C VAL A 38 2.49 -5.46 -6.91
N ARG A 39 3.60 -6.07 -7.35
CA ARG A 39 4.95 -5.65 -6.96
C ARG A 39 5.24 -4.21 -7.42
N ALA A 40 4.84 -3.86 -8.64
CA ALA A 40 4.98 -2.48 -9.15
C ALA A 40 4.16 -1.46 -8.33
N LEU A 41 2.98 -1.85 -7.86
CA LEU A 41 2.15 -1.03 -6.96
C LEU A 41 2.85 -0.81 -5.62
N ILE A 42 3.32 -1.87 -4.96
CA ILE A 42 4.04 -1.79 -3.68
C ILE A 42 5.30 -0.91 -3.81
N SER A 43 6.06 -1.09 -4.89
CA SER A 43 7.25 -0.28 -5.19
C SER A 43 6.91 1.20 -5.42
N SER A 44 5.81 1.49 -6.11
CA SER A 44 5.33 2.87 -6.31
C SER A 44 4.95 3.55 -4.99
N VAL A 45 4.30 2.81 -4.09
CA VAL A 45 3.93 3.29 -2.75
C VAL A 45 5.17 3.51 -1.89
N SER A 46 6.12 2.58 -1.87
CA SER A 46 7.34 2.69 -1.06
C SER A 46 8.20 3.89 -1.48
N ALA A 47 8.32 4.12 -2.79
CA ALA A 47 8.99 5.29 -3.36
C ALA A 47 8.30 6.60 -2.96
N MET A 48 6.96 6.63 -3.00
CA MET A 48 6.16 7.79 -2.62
C MET A 48 6.36 8.19 -1.15
N VAL A 49 6.37 7.22 -0.24
CA VAL A 49 6.59 7.48 1.19
C VAL A 49 8.07 7.65 1.56
N GLY A 50 8.98 7.56 0.58
CA GLY A 50 10.42 7.66 0.79
C GLY A 50 11.02 6.56 1.66
N LYS A 51 10.31 5.44 1.86
CA LYS A 51 10.79 4.32 2.68
C LYS A 51 11.32 3.22 1.78
N LYS A 52 12.56 2.80 2.01
CA LYS A 52 13.09 1.56 1.44
C LYS A 52 12.42 0.38 2.14
N ILE A 53 11.77 -0.46 1.35
CA ILE A 53 11.20 -1.72 1.83
C ILE A 53 12.23 -2.84 1.65
N ASP A 54 12.33 -3.74 2.62
CA ASP A 54 13.15 -4.93 2.49
C ASP A 54 12.51 -5.89 1.48
N PRO A 55 13.30 -6.59 0.62
CA PRO A 55 12.76 -7.50 -0.39
C PRO A 55 11.83 -8.58 0.18
N LYS A 56 12.12 -9.05 1.40
CA LYS A 56 11.28 -10.03 2.10
C LYS A 56 9.89 -9.49 2.43
N VAL A 57 9.80 -8.23 2.83
CA VAL A 57 8.53 -7.57 3.17
C VAL A 57 7.74 -7.29 1.89
N GLU A 58 8.41 -6.86 0.83
CA GLU A 58 7.79 -6.68 -0.49
C GLU A 58 7.20 -7.99 -1.03
N ASP A 59 7.92 -9.10 -0.91
CA ASP A 59 7.44 -10.42 -1.31
C ASP A 59 6.25 -10.88 -0.45
N GLN A 60 6.29 -10.67 0.86
CA GLN A 60 5.17 -10.99 1.76
C GLN A 60 3.91 -10.21 1.41
N LEU A 61 4.02 -8.88 1.23
CA LEU A 61 2.89 -8.04 0.84
C LEU A 61 2.33 -8.46 -0.53
N THR A 62 3.22 -8.79 -1.47
CA THR A 62 2.82 -9.27 -2.79
C THR A 62 1.99 -10.55 -2.68
N GLN A 63 2.46 -11.52 -1.92
CA GLN A 63 1.74 -12.78 -1.69
C GLN A 63 0.40 -12.56 -0.98
N MET A 64 0.34 -11.70 0.03
CA MET A 64 -0.90 -11.40 0.74
C MET A 64 -1.95 -10.79 -0.20
N ILE A 65 -1.57 -9.84 -1.04
CA ILE A 65 -2.48 -9.21 -2.01
C ILE A 65 -2.95 -10.23 -3.05
N LEU A 66 -2.03 -11.05 -3.58
CA LEU A 66 -2.38 -12.11 -4.56
C LEU A 66 -3.34 -13.14 -3.99
N ASN A 67 -3.16 -13.51 -2.72
CA ASN A 67 -4.01 -14.47 -2.02
C ASN A 67 -5.32 -13.86 -1.52
N GLY A 68 -5.50 -12.54 -1.64
CA GLY A 68 -6.65 -11.83 -1.10
C GLY A 68 -6.66 -11.76 0.42
N GLU A 69 -5.54 -12.02 1.08
CA GLU A 69 -5.33 -11.98 2.53
C GLU A 69 -4.99 -10.56 3.00
N VAL A 70 -5.64 -9.54 2.41
CA VAL A 70 -5.46 -8.15 2.85
C VAL A 70 -6.24 -7.98 4.15
N PRO A 71 -5.57 -7.65 5.28
CA PRO A 71 -6.25 -7.39 6.54
C PRO A 71 -7.26 -6.27 6.33
N THR A 72 -8.50 -6.50 6.78
CA THR A 72 -9.53 -5.45 6.76
C THR A 72 -9.29 -4.39 7.84
N ASP A 73 -8.39 -4.67 8.79
CA ASP A 73 -7.95 -3.74 9.83
C ASP A 73 -6.61 -3.08 9.46
N MET A 74 -6.66 -1.76 9.23
CA MET A 74 -5.48 -0.92 9.01
C MET A 74 -4.46 -0.97 10.15
N SER A 75 -4.90 -1.27 11.37
CA SER A 75 -4.04 -1.39 12.54
C SER A 75 -3.15 -2.63 12.48
N GLU A 76 -3.65 -3.72 11.87
CA GLU A 76 -2.87 -4.94 11.64
C GLU A 76 -1.84 -4.73 10.52
N LEU A 77 -2.25 -4.04 9.46
CA LEU A 77 -1.34 -3.65 8.37
C LEU A 77 -0.18 -2.79 8.87
N LEU A 78 -0.44 -1.78 9.71
CA LEU A 78 0.60 -0.92 10.27
C LEU A 78 1.60 -1.70 11.14
N LYS A 79 1.15 -2.73 11.87
CA LYS A 79 2.04 -3.59 12.66
C LYS A 79 2.95 -4.49 11.82
N MET A 80 2.58 -4.79 10.58
CA MET A 80 3.42 -5.59 9.67
C MET A 80 4.50 -4.75 8.98
N MET A 81 4.29 -3.43 8.87
CA MET A 81 5.23 -2.49 8.23
C MET A 81 6.22 -1.82 9.19
N MET A 82 6.03 -1.98 10.50
CA MET A 82 6.87 -1.42 11.57
C MET A 82 7.62 -2.53 12.30
#